data_AF-W8BXS5-F1
#
_entry.id   AF-W8BXS5-F1
#
_cell.length_a   1.000
_cell.length_b   1.000
_cell.length_c   1.000
_cell.angle_alpha   90.00
_cell.angle_beta   90.00
_cell.angle_gamma   90.00
#
_symmetry.space_group_name_H-M   'P 1'
#
loop_
_entity.id
_entity.type
_entity.pdbx_description
1 polymer ?
#
loop_
_entity_poly.entity_id
_entity_poly.type
_entity_poly.pdbx_seq_one_letter_code
_entity_poly.pdbx_strand_id
1 'polypeptide(L)'
;MDQYRKKRRKSKFFFTLNMILEGVAIGAVIYCTLFSSCVLGNEVSGPVFIFLLFIFSAFIPDVCYVLLTPKLHTLGIDPLGVMFNFLMGVLCLLIGLGLILVMLAFCGYYAQFILVAAGALSVCSGIFHLMNACMCHKSIPKSERYYKPRRSRTPKKGKEQKPAKAEKKAKSAEKKTAKKSEKKPDKPVKKKARKAEECDDGKKGRK
;
A
#
# COMPACT_ATOMS: atom_id res chain seq x y z
N MET A 1 -15.22 -1.89 -21.91
CA MET A 1 -15.76 -1.37 -20.62
C MET A 1 -16.19 -2.49 -19.66
N ASP A 2 -16.74 -3.62 -20.11
CA ASP A 2 -17.38 -4.60 -19.22
C ASP A 2 -16.45 -5.43 -18.31
N GLN A 3 -15.20 -5.67 -18.72
CA GLN A 3 -14.28 -6.46 -17.88
C GLN A 3 -13.94 -5.78 -16.55
N TYR A 4 -13.81 -4.45 -16.53
CA TYR A 4 -13.54 -3.69 -15.30
C TYR A 4 -14.74 -3.70 -14.35
N ARG A 5 -15.97 -3.61 -14.88
CA ARG A 5 -17.20 -3.69 -14.08
C ARG A 5 -17.34 -5.05 -13.40
N LYS A 6 -17.08 -6.16 -14.13
CA LYS A 6 -17.12 -7.52 -13.56
C LYS A 6 -16.09 -7.70 -12.44
N LYS A 7 -14.85 -7.25 -12.63
CA LYS A 7 -13.80 -7.32 -11.60
C LYS A 7 -14.14 -6.49 -10.36
N ARG A 8 -14.68 -5.29 -10.55
CA ARG A 8 -15.12 -4.42 -9.44
C ARG A 8 -16.19 -5.10 -8.60
N ARG A 9 -17.20 -5.73 -9.22
CA ARG A 9 -18.24 -6.47 -8.47
C ARG A 9 -17.63 -7.60 -7.62
N LYS A 10 -16.64 -8.32 -8.15
CA LYS A 10 -15.93 -9.36 -7.38
C LYS A 10 -15.17 -8.79 -6.18
N SER A 11 -14.42 -7.71 -6.37
CA SER A 11 -13.69 -7.08 -5.26
C SER A 11 -14.63 -6.55 -4.17
N LYS A 12 -15.75 -5.91 -4.54
CA LYS A 12 -16.79 -5.49 -3.59
C LYS A 12 -17.35 -6.67 -2.79
N PHE A 13 -17.59 -7.80 -3.47
CA PHE A 13 -18.06 -9.01 -2.82
C PHE A 13 -17.07 -9.51 -1.76
N PHE A 14 -15.76 -9.53 -2.07
CA PHE A 14 -14.74 -9.91 -1.08
C PHE A 14 -14.71 -8.97 0.13
N PHE A 15 -14.71 -7.65 -0.07
CA PHE A 15 -14.77 -6.70 1.05
C PHE A 15 -16.04 -6.85 1.90
N THR A 16 -17.19 -7.08 1.26
CA THR A 16 -18.44 -7.30 2.00
C THR A 16 -18.38 -8.59 2.82
N LEU A 17 -17.82 -9.64 2.24
CA LEU A 17 -17.68 -10.94 2.90
C LEU A 17 -16.69 -10.86 4.08
N ASN A 18 -15.56 -10.16 3.91
CA ASN A 18 -14.62 -9.90 5.00
C ASN A 18 -15.25 -9.09 6.12
N MET A 19 -15.94 -8.00 5.79
CA MET A 19 -16.67 -7.20 6.77
C MET A 19 -17.65 -8.06 7.59
N ILE A 20 -18.38 -8.99 6.96
CA ILE A 20 -19.28 -9.90 7.69
C ILE A 20 -18.49 -10.87 8.57
N LEU A 21 -17.45 -11.53 8.04
CA LEU A 21 -16.65 -12.49 8.81
C LEU A 21 -15.97 -11.84 10.01
N GLU A 22 -15.35 -10.68 9.81
CA GLU A 22 -14.69 -9.92 10.86
C GLU A 22 -15.70 -9.39 11.88
N GLY A 23 -16.85 -8.88 11.42
CA GLY A 23 -17.92 -8.44 12.31
C GLY A 23 -18.47 -9.58 13.18
N VAL A 24 -18.64 -10.78 12.60
CA VAL A 24 -19.07 -11.98 13.36
C VAL A 24 -17.98 -12.42 14.32
N ALA A 25 -16.71 -12.45 13.92
CA ALA A 25 -15.59 -12.80 14.78
C ALA A 25 -15.45 -11.81 15.96
N ILE A 26 -15.55 -10.51 15.70
CA ILE A 26 -15.57 -9.45 16.72
C ILE A 26 -16.74 -9.67 17.68
N GLY A 27 -17.95 -9.88 17.14
CA GLY A 27 -19.15 -10.13 17.96
C GLY A 27 -18.99 -11.36 18.85
N ALA A 28 -18.46 -12.46 18.32
CA ALA A 28 -18.18 -13.68 19.08
C ALA A 28 -17.16 -13.44 20.20
N VAL A 29 -16.07 -12.72 19.92
CA VAL A 29 -15.05 -12.40 20.93
C VAL A 29 -15.59 -11.46 22.00
N ILE A 30 -16.36 -10.43 21.62
CA ILE A 30 -17.00 -9.53 22.60
C ILE A 30 -17.98 -10.31 23.48
N TYR A 31 -18.81 -11.17 22.88
CA TYR A 31 -19.71 -12.05 23.63
C TYR A 31 -18.93 -12.92 24.64
N CYS A 32 -17.86 -13.59 24.21
CA CYS A 32 -17.01 -14.35 25.12
C CYS A 32 -16.37 -13.49 26.21
N THR A 33 -15.96 -12.26 25.88
CA THR A 33 -15.33 -11.34 26.84
C THR A 33 -16.31 -10.91 27.94
N LEU A 34 -17.58 -10.71 27.60
CA LEU A 34 -18.60 -10.24 28.54
C LEU A 34 -19.25 -11.36 29.36
N PHE A 35 -19.32 -12.59 28.83
CA PHE A 35 -20.08 -13.69 29.44
C PHE A 35 -19.24 -14.88 29.91
N SER A 36 -17.95 -14.96 29.55
CA SER A 36 -17.08 -16.07 29.98
C SER A 36 -16.29 -15.70 31.24
N SER A 37 -16.49 -16.47 32.32
CA SER A 37 -15.72 -16.33 33.56
C SER A 37 -14.22 -16.49 33.37
N CYS A 38 -13.75 -17.29 32.39
CA CYS A 38 -12.32 -17.44 32.10
C CYS A 38 -11.69 -16.15 31.56
N VAL A 39 -12.44 -15.39 30.76
CA VAL A 39 -11.95 -14.13 30.18
C VAL A 39 -12.01 -13.01 31.24
N LEU A 40 -13.11 -12.93 31.99
CA LEU A 40 -13.28 -12.01 33.12
C LEU A 40 -12.28 -12.27 34.26
N GLY A 41 -11.94 -13.53 34.50
CA GLY A 41 -10.94 -13.97 35.47
C GLY A 41 -9.49 -13.70 35.05
N ASN A 42 -9.28 -13.05 33.90
CA ASN A 42 -7.99 -12.59 33.41
C ASN A 42 -6.97 -13.70 33.06
N GLU A 43 -7.41 -14.97 32.98
CA GLU A 43 -6.54 -16.11 32.63
C GLU A 43 -6.16 -16.09 31.15
N VAL A 44 -7.12 -15.73 30.29
CA VAL A 44 -6.98 -15.74 28.81
C VAL A 44 -7.28 -14.39 28.18
N SER A 45 -7.44 -13.34 28.98
CA SER A 45 -7.84 -12.00 28.53
C SER A 45 -6.82 -11.35 27.59
N GLY A 46 -5.52 -11.49 27.88
CA GLY A 46 -4.45 -10.85 27.09
C GLY A 46 -4.49 -11.20 25.60
N PRO A 47 -4.40 -12.49 25.23
CA PRO A 47 -4.51 -12.94 23.85
C PRO A 47 -5.83 -12.53 23.18
N VAL A 48 -6.94 -12.56 23.93
CA VAL A 48 -8.26 -12.14 23.45
C VAL A 48 -8.31 -10.65 23.11
N PHE A 49 -7.76 -9.79 23.97
CA PHE A 49 -7.69 -8.34 23.73
C PHE A 49 -6.74 -7.98 22.59
N ILE A 50 -5.59 -8.65 22.49
CA ILE A 50 -4.65 -8.48 21.37
C ILE A 50 -5.37 -8.84 20.06
N PHE A 51 -6.05 -9.99 20.02
CA PHE A 51 -6.84 -10.38 18.86
C PHE A 51 -7.88 -9.32 18.49
N LEU A 52 -8.63 -8.82 19.48
CA LEU A 52 -9.65 -7.79 19.29
C LEU A 52 -9.08 -6.50 18.70
N LEU A 53 -7.94 -6.01 19.23
CA LEU A 53 -7.29 -4.79 18.75
C LEU A 53 -6.93 -4.86 17.27
N PHE A 54 -6.37 -6.00 16.85
CA PHE A 54 -5.93 -6.15 15.47
C PHE A 54 -7.08 -6.43 14.50
N ILE A 55 -8.08 -7.22 14.88
CA ILE A 55 -9.25 -7.44 14.02
C ILE A 55 -10.06 -6.16 13.83
N PHE A 56 -10.16 -5.28 14.84
CA PHE A 56 -10.77 -3.95 14.67
C PHE A 56 -9.99 -3.08 13.69
N SER A 57 -8.65 -3.17 13.69
CA SER A 57 -7.83 -2.43 12.74
C SER A 57 -8.03 -2.88 11.29
N ALA A 58 -8.48 -4.12 11.05
CA ALA A 58 -8.88 -4.64 9.73
C ALA A 58 -10.30 -4.20 9.37
N PHE A 59 -11.21 -4.33 10.34
CA PHE A 59 -12.64 -4.08 10.16
C PHE A 59 -12.97 -2.63 9.81
N ILE A 60 -12.33 -1.65 10.47
CA ILE A 60 -12.63 -0.22 10.25
C ILE A 60 -12.37 0.20 8.79
N PRO A 61 -11.18 -0.07 8.20
CA PRO A 61 -10.96 0.18 6.79
C PRO A 61 -11.93 -0.58 5.88
N ASP A 62 -12.26 -1.83 6.17
CA ASP A 62 -13.17 -2.63 5.33
C ASP A 62 -14.58 -2.05 5.29
N VAL A 63 -15.09 -1.61 6.44
CA VAL A 63 -16.34 -0.84 6.52
C VAL A 63 -16.22 0.46 5.72
N CYS A 64 -15.13 1.21 5.89
CA CYS A 64 -14.89 2.43 5.10
C CYS A 64 -14.89 2.13 3.60
N TYR A 65 -14.25 1.04 3.16
CA TYR A 65 -14.19 0.63 1.76
C TYR A 65 -15.58 0.32 1.22
N VAL A 66 -16.40 -0.47 1.93
CA VAL A 66 -17.76 -0.81 1.52
C VAL A 66 -18.64 0.44 1.43
N LEU A 67 -18.55 1.35 2.40
CA LEU A 67 -19.34 2.59 2.44
C LEU A 67 -18.92 3.63 1.40
N LEU A 68 -17.62 3.74 1.11
CA LEU A 68 -17.08 4.73 0.15
C LEU A 68 -17.10 4.26 -1.30
N THR A 69 -17.18 2.95 -1.52
CA THR A 69 -17.24 2.30 -2.83
C THR A 69 -18.32 2.83 -3.81
N PRO A 70 -19.52 3.27 -3.37
CA PRO A 70 -20.49 3.91 -4.27
C PRO A 70 -20.00 5.26 -4.81
N LYS A 71 -19.24 6.01 -4.01
CA LYS A 71 -18.76 7.36 -4.32
C LYS A 71 -17.41 7.36 -5.06
N LEU A 72 -16.53 6.41 -4.73
CA LEU A 72 -15.18 6.33 -5.29
C LEU A 72 -15.05 5.08 -6.18
N HIS A 73 -15.00 5.31 -7.50
CA HIS A 73 -14.94 4.24 -8.49
C HIS A 73 -13.54 3.60 -8.65
N THR A 74 -12.48 4.21 -8.12
CA THR A 74 -11.10 3.70 -8.18
C THR A 74 -10.72 2.88 -6.94
N LEU A 75 -11.45 3.05 -5.83
CA LEU A 75 -11.17 2.44 -4.53
C LEU A 75 -11.06 0.91 -4.67
N GLY A 76 -9.90 0.36 -4.29
CA GLY A 76 -9.61 -1.08 -4.25
C GLY A 76 -8.75 -1.62 -5.40
N ILE A 77 -8.62 -0.89 -6.52
CA ILE A 77 -7.66 -1.23 -7.60
C ILE A 77 -6.33 -0.50 -7.39
N ASP A 78 -6.33 0.52 -6.51
CA ASP A 78 -5.16 1.32 -6.20
C ASP A 78 -4.05 0.48 -5.55
N PRO A 79 -2.76 0.76 -5.82
CA PRO A 79 -1.64 0.05 -5.21
C PRO A 79 -1.70 0.03 -3.67
N LEU A 80 -2.20 1.11 -3.07
CA LEU A 80 -2.35 1.24 -1.63
C LEU A 80 -3.42 0.28 -1.08
N GLY A 81 -4.52 0.08 -1.80
CA GLY A 81 -5.53 -0.92 -1.45
C GLY A 81 -5.02 -2.36 -1.60
N VAL A 82 -4.14 -2.61 -2.58
CA VAL A 82 -3.46 -3.92 -2.72
C VAL A 82 -2.52 -4.18 -1.54
N MET A 83 -1.69 -3.19 -1.17
CA MET A 83 -0.79 -3.30 -0.03
C MET A 83 -1.56 -3.50 1.29
N PHE A 84 -2.64 -2.75 1.48
CA PHE A 84 -3.51 -2.89 2.64
C PHE A 84 -4.09 -4.30 2.74
N ASN A 85 -4.74 -4.80 1.69
CA ASN A 85 -5.30 -6.17 1.68
C ASN A 85 -4.22 -7.22 1.91
N PHE A 86 -3.01 -7.03 1.38
CA PHE A 86 -1.92 -7.97 1.63
C PHE A 86 -1.49 -7.96 3.10
N LEU A 87 -1.24 -6.78 3.68
CA LEU A 87 -0.82 -6.64 5.07
C LEU A 87 -1.87 -7.14 6.05
N MET A 88 -3.13 -6.73 5.88
CA MET A 88 -4.23 -7.20 6.74
C MET A 88 -4.50 -8.69 6.57
N GLY A 89 -4.36 -9.21 5.35
CA GLY A 89 -4.48 -10.64 5.09
C GLY A 89 -3.46 -11.48 5.87
N VAL A 90 -2.18 -11.09 5.83
CA VAL A 90 -1.12 -11.74 6.61
C VAL A 90 -1.36 -11.59 8.12
N LEU A 91 -1.72 -10.39 8.55
CA LEU A 91 -1.96 -10.10 9.97
C LEU A 91 -3.13 -10.93 10.54
N CYS A 92 -4.27 -10.99 9.85
CA CYS A 92 -5.43 -11.78 10.27
C CYS A 92 -5.15 -13.29 10.30
N LEU A 93 -4.29 -13.78 9.39
CA LEU A 93 -3.81 -15.15 9.41
C LEU A 93 -2.96 -15.43 10.66
N LEU A 94 -1.94 -14.62 10.91
CA LEU A 94 -1.04 -14.83 12.06
C LEU A 94 -1.79 -14.76 13.39
N ILE A 95 -2.67 -13.78 13.53
CA ILE A 95 -3.42 -13.54 14.75
C ILE A 95 -4.54 -14.56 14.95
N GLY A 96 -5.24 -14.94 13.87
CA GLY A 96 -6.23 -16.01 13.91
C GLY A 96 -5.63 -17.35 14.28
N LEU A 97 -4.50 -17.73 13.68
CA LEU A 97 -3.74 -18.94 14.04
C LEU A 97 -3.22 -18.86 15.47
N GLY A 98 -2.67 -17.71 15.89
CA GLY A 98 -2.20 -17.48 17.25
C GLY A 98 -3.31 -17.66 18.29
N LEU A 99 -4.49 -17.09 18.04
CA LEU A 99 -5.65 -17.27 18.93
C LEU A 99 -6.05 -18.74 19.02
N ILE A 100 -6.15 -19.45 17.91
CA ILE A 100 -6.47 -20.89 17.89
C ILE A 100 -5.46 -21.67 18.74
N LEU A 101 -4.16 -21.46 18.54
CA LEU A 101 -3.11 -22.18 19.28
C LEU A 101 -3.18 -21.91 20.78
N VAL A 102 -3.37 -20.65 21.19
CA VAL A 102 -3.50 -20.30 22.61
C VAL A 102 -4.75 -20.92 23.21
N MET A 103 -5.89 -20.89 22.49
CA MET A 103 -7.13 -21.49 22.97
C MET A 103 -7.05 -23.01 23.08
N LEU A 104 -6.32 -23.69 22.19
CA LEU A 104 -6.07 -25.13 22.29
C LEU A 104 -5.17 -25.48 23.49
N ALA A 105 -4.29 -24.57 23.91
CA ALA A 105 -3.38 -24.80 25.03
C ALA A 105 -3.96 -24.48 26.41
N PHE A 106 -4.86 -23.49 26.51
CA PHE A 106 -5.21 -22.88 27.80
C PHE A 106 -6.70 -22.92 28.18
N CYS A 107 -7.51 -23.78 27.56
CA CYS A 107 -8.91 -23.87 27.95
C CYS A 107 -9.50 -25.27 27.71
N GLY A 108 -10.53 -25.63 28.47
CA GLY A 108 -11.32 -26.85 28.30
C GLY A 108 -12.83 -26.58 28.40
N TYR A 109 -13.25 -25.33 28.24
CA TYR A 109 -14.63 -24.87 28.48
C TYR A 109 -15.32 -24.41 27.20
N TYR A 110 -16.65 -24.26 27.23
CA TYR A 110 -17.46 -23.88 26.06
C TYR A 110 -16.98 -22.61 25.33
N ALA A 111 -16.48 -21.61 26.07
CA ALA A 111 -15.92 -20.38 25.50
C ALA A 111 -14.72 -20.63 24.56
N GLN A 112 -13.97 -21.71 24.78
CA GLN A 112 -12.87 -22.13 23.92
C GLN A 112 -13.35 -22.39 22.50
N PHE A 113 -14.46 -23.12 22.33
CA PHE A 113 -14.98 -23.45 21.01
C PHE A 113 -15.39 -22.20 20.24
N ILE A 114 -16.02 -21.23 20.92
CA ILE A 114 -16.41 -19.95 20.30
C ILE A 114 -15.17 -19.14 19.91
N LEU A 115 -14.15 -19.05 20.78
CA LEU A 115 -12.92 -18.32 20.48
C LEU A 115 -12.08 -19.00 19.39
N VAL A 116 -12.04 -20.34 19.33
CA VAL A 116 -11.44 -21.09 18.22
C VAL A 116 -12.20 -20.83 16.92
N ALA A 117 -13.53 -20.83 16.95
CA ALA A 117 -14.34 -20.49 15.79
C ALA A 117 -14.08 -19.04 15.33
N ALA A 118 -14.00 -18.07 16.25
CA ALA A 118 -13.65 -16.69 15.93
C ALA A 118 -12.25 -16.58 15.31
N GLY A 119 -11.26 -17.33 15.84
CA GLY A 119 -9.94 -17.44 15.24
C GLY A 119 -9.97 -18.02 13.83
N ALA A 120 -10.77 -19.07 13.60
CA ALA A 120 -10.95 -19.66 12.27
C ALA A 120 -11.62 -18.68 11.28
N LEU A 121 -12.63 -17.92 11.72
CA LEU A 121 -13.25 -16.87 10.91
C LEU A 121 -12.24 -15.76 10.53
N SER A 122 -11.35 -15.38 11.46
CA SER A 122 -10.26 -14.45 11.18
C SER A 122 -9.26 -15.02 10.16
N VAL A 123 -8.90 -16.31 10.26
CA VAL A 123 -8.06 -16.99 9.26
C VAL A 123 -8.73 -16.97 7.89
N CYS A 124 -10.03 -17.27 7.81
CA CYS A 124 -10.80 -17.18 6.57
C CYS A 124 -10.81 -15.75 6.00
N SER A 125 -11.05 -14.72 6.83
CA SER A 125 -10.95 -13.31 6.41
C SER A 125 -9.56 -13.00 5.84
N GLY A 126 -8.51 -13.46 6.52
CA GLY A 126 -7.12 -13.31 6.06
C GLY A 126 -6.88 -13.89 4.67
N ILE A 127 -7.38 -15.10 4.40
CA ILE A 127 -7.30 -15.73 3.06
C ILE A 127 -8.03 -14.88 2.03
N PHE A 128 -9.24 -14.41 2.32
CA PHE A 128 -10.01 -13.60 1.38
C PHE A 128 -9.37 -12.24 1.10
N HIS A 129 -8.76 -11.61 2.09
CA HIS A 129 -7.91 -10.42 1.89
C HIS A 129 -6.76 -10.70 0.93
N LEU A 130 -6.03 -11.80 1.11
CA LEU A 130 -4.93 -12.19 0.21
C LEU A 130 -5.44 -12.50 -1.20
N MET A 131 -6.58 -13.17 -1.34
CA MET A 131 -7.22 -13.42 -2.64
C MET A 131 -7.58 -12.10 -3.34
N ASN A 132 -8.16 -11.15 -2.60
CA ASN A 132 -8.50 -9.83 -3.11
C ASN A 132 -7.23 -9.06 -3.53
N ALA A 133 -6.17 -9.07 -2.71
CA ALA A 133 -4.87 -8.48 -3.04
C ALA A 133 -4.29 -9.06 -4.34
N CYS A 134 -4.31 -10.40 -4.48
CA CYS A 134 -3.82 -11.09 -5.68
C CYS A 134 -4.62 -10.73 -6.93
N MET A 135 -5.95 -10.66 -6.80
CA MET A 135 -6.84 -10.27 -7.91
C MET A 135 -6.62 -8.81 -8.32
N CYS A 136 -6.52 -7.89 -7.37
CA CYS A 136 -6.29 -6.48 -7.62
C CYS A 136 -4.89 -6.24 -8.22
N HIS A 137 -3.84 -6.90 -7.70
CA HIS A 137 -2.49 -6.81 -8.26
C HIS A 137 -2.41 -7.26 -9.73
N LYS A 138 -3.12 -8.35 -10.10
CA LYS A 138 -3.22 -8.80 -11.50
C LYS A 138 -3.97 -7.80 -12.39
N SER A 139 -4.82 -6.94 -11.81
CA SER A 139 -5.63 -5.98 -12.55
C SER A 139 -4.94 -4.64 -12.82
N ILE A 140 -3.89 -4.30 -12.06
CA ILE A 140 -3.13 -3.06 -12.25
C ILE A 140 -2.39 -3.10 -13.61
N PRO A 141 -2.61 -2.11 -14.50
CA PRO A 141 -1.95 -2.03 -15.79
C PRO A 141 -0.43 -1.92 -15.61
N LYS A 142 0.34 -2.52 -16.52
CA LYS A 142 1.82 -2.56 -16.45
C LYS A 142 2.46 -1.17 -16.43
N SER A 143 1.77 -0.14 -16.94
CA SER A 143 2.21 1.25 -16.94
C SER A 143 2.18 1.91 -15.56
N GLU A 144 1.26 1.51 -14.69
CA GLU A 144 1.04 2.08 -13.34
C GLU A 144 1.64 1.22 -12.22
N ARG A 145 2.22 0.07 -12.58
CA ARG A 145 2.95 -0.74 -11.62
C ARG A 145 4.15 0.08 -11.14
N TYR A 146 4.06 0.63 -9.92
CA TYR A 146 5.03 1.55 -9.31
C TYR A 146 6.48 1.04 -9.36
N TYR A 147 6.67 -0.27 -9.48
CA TYR A 147 7.91 -0.87 -9.95
C TYR A 147 7.95 -0.86 -11.48
N LYS A 148 8.44 0.23 -12.09
CA LYS A 148 9.23 0.04 -13.32
C LYS A 148 10.44 -0.77 -12.85
N PRO A 149 10.61 -2.05 -13.23
CA PRO A 149 11.90 -2.69 -13.05
C PRO A 149 12.86 -1.74 -13.72
N ARG A 150 13.78 -1.15 -12.96
CA ARG A 150 14.81 -0.25 -13.47
C ARG A 150 15.58 -1.15 -14.44
N ARG A 151 15.15 -1.18 -15.72
CA ARG A 151 15.83 -1.90 -16.78
C ARG A 151 17.24 -1.40 -16.63
N SER A 152 18.13 -2.29 -16.18
CA SER A 152 19.54 -2.01 -16.14
C SER A 152 19.82 -1.45 -17.53
N ARG A 153 20.14 -0.15 -17.59
CA ARG A 153 20.70 0.42 -18.80
C ARG A 153 21.95 -0.41 -18.99
N THR A 154 21.90 -1.41 -19.86
CA THR A 154 23.10 -2.01 -20.40
C THR A 154 23.94 -0.82 -20.85
N PRO A 155 25.12 -0.59 -20.25
CA PRO A 155 25.95 0.51 -20.68
C PRO A 155 26.18 0.30 -22.17
N LYS A 156 25.78 1.30 -22.98
CA LYS A 156 26.17 1.37 -24.39
C LYS A 156 27.69 1.21 -24.38
N LYS A 157 28.20 0.02 -24.72
CA LYS A 157 29.61 -0.16 -25.06
C LYS A 157 29.89 0.89 -26.12
N GLY A 158 30.77 1.83 -25.77
CA GLY A 158 31.21 2.89 -26.66
C GLY A 158 31.67 2.26 -27.97
N LYS A 159 31.21 2.83 -29.07
CA LYS A 159 31.88 2.65 -30.35
C LYS A 159 33.30 3.16 -30.16
N GLU A 160 34.27 2.25 -30.12
CA GLU A 160 35.68 2.55 -30.27
C GLU A 160 35.86 3.40 -31.53
N GLN A 161 36.38 4.61 -31.31
CA GLN A 161 36.83 5.50 -32.37
C GLN A 161 38.02 4.84 -33.06
N LYS A 162 37.88 4.63 -34.38
CA LYS A 162 38.99 4.39 -35.30
C LYS A 162 40.06 5.49 -35.12
N PRO A 163 41.35 5.18 -34.90
CA PRO A 163 42.39 6.18 -34.96
C PRO A 163 42.64 6.58 -36.42
N ALA A 164 42.66 7.89 -36.64
CA ALA A 164 42.96 8.53 -37.92
C ALA A 164 44.43 8.30 -38.30
N LYS A 165 44.64 7.84 -39.53
CA LYS A 165 45.95 7.77 -40.20
C LYS A 165 46.32 9.19 -40.64
N ALA A 166 47.37 9.73 -40.06
CA ALA A 166 48.02 10.95 -40.52
C ALA A 166 48.96 10.61 -41.69
N GLU A 167 48.79 11.24 -42.85
CA GLU A 167 49.91 11.71 -43.68
C GLU A 167 49.48 12.59 -44.88
N LYS A 168 50.29 13.63 -45.10
CA LYS A 168 50.58 14.38 -46.34
C LYS A 168 49.68 15.54 -46.81
N LYS A 169 50.03 16.71 -46.25
CA LYS A 169 50.60 17.91 -46.91
C LYS A 169 50.17 18.28 -48.36
N ALA A 170 49.65 19.51 -48.43
CA ALA A 170 50.09 20.66 -49.25
C ALA A 170 49.64 20.76 -50.72
N LYS A 171 48.82 21.76 -51.06
CA LYS A 171 49.21 23.12 -51.51
C LYS A 171 48.01 23.89 -52.10
N SER A 172 48.03 25.21 -51.89
CA SER A 172 47.50 26.28 -52.79
C SER A 172 45.98 26.40 -52.90
N ALA A 173 45.33 27.55 -52.98
CA ALA A 173 45.59 28.96 -52.70
C ALA A 173 44.23 29.66 -52.95
N GLU A 174 44.06 30.85 -52.37
CA GLU A 174 43.21 31.91 -52.94
C GLU A 174 41.68 31.69 -52.91
N LYS A 175 40.97 32.42 -52.04
CA LYS A 175 40.35 33.72 -52.37
C LYS A 175 39.49 34.25 -51.22
N LYS A 176 39.62 35.56 -51.02
CA LYS A 176 38.86 36.52 -50.19
C LYS A 176 37.34 36.17 -50.17
N THR A 177 36.54 36.53 -49.16
CA THR A 177 36.15 37.92 -48.88
C THR A 177 35.41 38.07 -47.54
N ALA A 178 35.54 39.27 -46.98
CA ALA A 178 35.13 39.81 -45.69
C ALA A 178 33.62 39.86 -45.34
N LYS A 179 33.34 39.80 -44.01
CA LYS A 179 32.50 40.75 -43.23
C LYS A 179 32.64 40.37 -41.74
N LYS A 180 33.30 41.15 -40.86
CA LYS A 180 32.84 42.40 -40.18
C LYS A 180 31.42 42.21 -39.62
N SER A 181 31.12 42.25 -38.32
CA SER A 181 31.56 43.16 -37.26
C SER A 181 31.06 42.69 -35.88
N GLU A 182 31.87 42.94 -34.85
CA GLU A 182 31.53 43.53 -33.52
C GLU A 182 30.33 43.01 -32.69
N LYS A 183 30.29 43.07 -31.35
CA LYS A 183 31.22 43.28 -30.23
C LYS A 183 30.27 43.17 -29.01
N LYS A 184 30.51 42.21 -28.11
CA LYS A 184 29.95 42.22 -26.73
C LYS A 184 30.50 43.47 -25.99
N PRO A 185 29.84 44.05 -24.96
CA PRO A 185 29.65 43.36 -23.68
C PRO A 185 28.51 43.84 -22.73
N ASP A 186 28.41 43.14 -21.59
CA ASP A 186 27.89 43.55 -20.26
C ASP A 186 26.40 43.91 -20.10
N LYS A 187 25.67 43.62 -19.01
CA LYS A 187 25.88 43.00 -17.68
C LYS A 187 24.48 42.66 -17.10
N PRO A 188 24.38 42.04 -15.90
CA PRO A 188 23.17 41.35 -15.40
C PRO A 188 22.25 42.22 -14.52
N VAL A 189 21.22 41.56 -13.97
CA VAL A 189 20.42 41.84 -12.75
C VAL A 189 18.94 42.12 -13.01
N LYS A 190 18.06 41.19 -12.58
CA LYS A 190 16.98 41.47 -11.60
C LYS A 190 16.34 40.20 -11.03
N LYS A 191 16.87 39.84 -9.86
CA LYS A 191 16.18 39.45 -8.61
C LYS A 191 14.65 39.60 -8.64
N LYS A 192 13.91 38.54 -8.32
CA LYS A 192 12.77 38.62 -7.38
C LYS A 192 12.54 37.28 -6.69
N ALA A 193 12.53 37.37 -5.37
CA ALA A 193 12.36 36.33 -4.39
C ALA A 193 10.96 36.41 -3.76
N ARG A 194 10.66 35.39 -2.92
CA ARG A 194 9.56 35.23 -1.97
C ARG A 194 8.26 34.68 -2.60
N LYS A 195 7.58 33.72 -1.97
CA LYS A 195 7.22 33.68 -0.55
C LYS A 195 7.11 32.23 -0.03
N ALA A 196 7.73 31.99 1.13
CA ALA A 196 7.40 30.89 2.03
C ALA A 196 6.13 31.28 2.79
N GLU A 197 5.22 30.33 3.01
CA GLU A 197 4.22 30.40 4.06
C GLU A 197 4.54 29.33 5.10
N GLU A 198 4.98 29.85 6.24
CA GLU A 198 5.16 29.22 7.53
C GLU A 198 3.86 29.50 8.30
N CYS A 199 3.19 28.47 8.80
CA CYS A 199 2.10 28.62 9.76
C CYS A 199 2.64 28.27 11.14
N ASP A 200 2.70 29.34 11.93
CA ASP A 200 3.15 29.46 13.32
C ASP A 200 2.13 28.91 14.31
N ASP A 201 2.67 28.55 15.48
CA ASP A 201 2.08 27.97 16.66
C ASP A 201 1.06 28.88 17.36
N GLY A 202 -0.03 28.26 17.83
CA GLY A 202 -1.02 28.88 18.71
C GLY A 202 -1.07 28.20 20.07
N LYS A 203 -0.21 28.63 20.99
CA LYS A 203 -0.16 28.27 22.43
C LYS A 203 -1.11 29.16 23.25
N LYS A 204 -1.96 28.57 24.12
CA LYS A 204 -2.54 29.10 25.39
C LYS A 204 -3.72 28.18 25.79
N GLY A 205 -3.89 27.63 27.00
CA GLY A 205 -3.44 28.01 28.33
C GLY A 205 -4.57 28.69 29.12
N ARG A 206 -4.96 28.08 30.27
CA ARG A 206 -5.94 28.49 31.33
C ARG A 206 -7.39 28.08 31.06
N LYS A 207 -8.15 27.54 32.02
CA LYS A 207 -8.12 27.68 33.48
C LYS A 207 -8.19 26.33 34.19
#